data_AF-A0A9D6LED7-F1
#
_entry.id   AF-A0A9D6LED7-F1
#
_cell.length_a   1.000
_cell.length_b   1.000
_cell.length_c   1.000
_cell.angle_alpha   90.00
_cell.angle_beta   90.00
_cell.angle_gamma   90.00
#
_symmetry.space_group_name_H-M   'P 1'
#
loop_
_entity.id
_entity.type
_entity.pdbx_description
1 polymer ?
#
loop_
_entity_poly.entity_id
_entity_poly.type
_entity_poly.pdbx_seq_one_letter_code
_entity_poly.pdbx_strand_id
1 'polypeptide(L)'
;MNWAIFSLDGVFFLLRWLHIVFGITWIGHLYYFNFVQGAFFAETDAATKSNAIQKLVPRALWWFRWGAMITFLSGWTYIFG
;
A
#
# COMPACT_ATOMS: atom_id res chain seq x y z
N MET A 1 11.82 33.15 -6.77
CA MET A 1 11.88 31.87 -7.52
C MET A 1 10.52 31.21 -7.37
N ASN A 2 9.75 31.06 -8.46
CA ASN A 2 8.45 30.39 -8.41
C ASN A 2 8.69 28.91 -8.70
N TRP A 3 8.65 28.08 -7.66
CA TRP A 3 8.89 26.66 -7.80
C TRP A 3 7.64 25.99 -8.38
N ALA A 4 7.80 25.25 -9.48
CA ALA A 4 6.70 24.60 -10.17
C ALA A 4 5.89 23.64 -9.26
N ILE A 5 6.52 23.08 -8.22
CA ILE A 5 5.87 22.17 -7.27
C ILE A 5 4.83 22.85 -6.37
N PHE A 6 4.91 24.17 -6.19
CA PHE A 6 3.93 24.94 -5.41
C PHE A 6 2.80 25.52 -6.29
N SER A 7 2.67 25.05 -7.54
CA SER A 7 1.56 25.37 -8.44
C SER A 7 0.49 24.26 -8.40
N LEU A 8 -0.71 24.53 -8.93
CA LEU A 8 -1.76 23.52 -9.08
C LEU A 8 -1.28 22.31 -9.90
N ASP A 9 -0.55 22.55 -10.99
CA ASP A 9 0.06 21.47 -11.79
C ASP A 9 1.04 20.63 -10.98
N GLY A 10 1.80 21.30 -10.10
CA GLY A 10 2.70 20.64 -9.14
C GLY A 10 1.96 19.73 -8.16
N VAL A 11 0.79 20.16 -7.67
CA VAL A 11 -0.07 19.35 -6.79
C VAL A 11 -0.60 18.11 -7.54
N PHE A 12 -1.12 18.27 -8.76
CA PHE A 12 -1.59 17.13 -9.56
C PHE A 12 -0.47 16.14 -9.89
N PHE A 13 0.74 16.65 -10.17
CA PHE A 13 1.92 15.80 -10.34
C PHE A 13 2.20 14.97 -9.09
N LEU A 14 2.19 15.58 -7.89
CA LEU A 14 2.41 14.88 -6.63
C LEU A 14 1.30 13.85 -6.33
N LEU A 15 0.03 14.21 -6.54
CA LEU A 15 -1.11 13.29 -6.35
C LEU A 15 -0.98 12.05 -7.23
N ARG A 16 -0.57 12.22 -8.50
CA ARG A 16 -0.34 11.09 -9.42
C ARG A 16 0.75 10.15 -8.89
N TRP A 17 1.89 10.70 -8.47
CA TRP A 17 2.98 9.87 -7.97
C TRP A 17 2.65 9.20 -6.64
N LEU A 18 1.94 9.89 -5.74
CA LEU A 18 1.38 9.28 -4.53
C LEU A 18 0.46 8.11 -4.89
N HIS A 19 -0.47 8.30 -5.81
CA HIS A 19 -1.38 7.25 -6.27
C HIS A 19 -0.63 6.02 -6.77
N ILE A 20 0.39 6.22 -7.61
CA ILE A 20 1.19 5.14 -8.18
C ILE A 20 1.96 4.38 -7.08
N VAL A 21 2.68 5.09 -6.21
CA VAL A 21 3.52 4.46 -5.18
C VAL A 21 2.68 3.67 -4.17
N PHE A 22 1.58 4.26 -3.70
CA PHE A 22 0.68 3.58 -2.76
C PHE A 22 -0.13 2.49 -3.46
N GLY A 23 -0.42 2.63 -4.76
CA GLY A 23 -1.05 1.58 -5.57
C GLY A 23 -0.15 0.35 -5.70
N ILE A 24 1.13 0.54 -5.98
CA ILE A 24 2.14 -0.53 -5.97
C ILE A 24 2.21 -1.19 -4.58
N THR A 25 2.21 -0.38 -3.51
CA THR A 25 2.24 -0.91 -2.14
C THR A 25 1.01 -1.76 -1.84
N TRP A 26 -0.17 -1.29 -2.22
CA TRP A 26 -1.44 -1.98 -1.99
C TRP A 26 -1.50 -3.31 -2.76
N ILE A 27 -1.28 -3.27 -4.08
CA ILE A 27 -1.33 -4.47 -4.92
C ILE A 27 -0.19 -5.44 -4.57
N GLY A 28 1.00 -4.94 -4.23
CA GLY A 28 2.11 -5.75 -3.75
C GLY A 28 1.75 -6.55 -2.49
N HIS A 29 1.06 -5.92 -1.53
CA HIS A 29 0.56 -6.63 -0.34
C HIS A 29 -0.55 -7.64 -0.68
N LEU A 30 -1.44 -7.35 -1.65
CA LEU A 30 -2.41 -8.35 -2.13
C LEU A 30 -1.70 -9.58 -2.67
N TYR A 31 -0.71 -9.42 -3.54
CA TYR A 31 0.03 -10.55 -4.10
C TYR A 31 0.80 -11.31 -3.03
N TYR A 32 1.43 -10.61 -2.10
CA TYR A 32 2.08 -11.23 -0.96
C TYR A 32 1.11 -12.09 -0.14
N PHE A 33 -0.08 -11.58 0.22
CA PHE A 33 -1.04 -12.36 1.01
C PHE A 33 -1.61 -13.56 0.26
N ASN A 34 -1.96 -13.38 -1.01
CA ASN A 34 -2.66 -14.40 -1.79
C ASN A 34 -1.72 -15.51 -2.30
N PHE A 35 -0.51 -15.15 -2.72
CA PHE A 35 0.39 -16.10 -3.40
C PHE A 35 1.57 -16.55 -2.55
N VAL A 36 2.00 -15.75 -1.56
CA VAL A 36 3.23 -16.03 -0.79
C VAL A 36 2.91 -16.46 0.63
N GLN A 37 2.23 -15.61 1.41
CA GLN A 37 1.99 -15.85 2.84
C GLN A 37 1.11 -17.09 3.07
N GLY A 38 0.06 -17.26 2.28
CA GLY A 38 -0.85 -18.40 2.40
C GLY A 38 -0.13 -19.73 2.21
N ALA A 39 0.68 -19.85 1.16
CA ALA A 39 1.50 -21.04 0.87
C ALA A 39 2.52 -21.30 2.00
N PHE A 40 3.25 -20.26 2.41
CA PHE A 40 4.21 -20.36 3.53
C PHE A 40 3.54 -20.87 4.81
N PHE A 41 2.36 -20.36 5.17
CA PHE A 41 1.62 -20.80 6.37
C PHE A 41 1.03 -22.21 6.29
N ALA A 42 0.97 -22.82 5.11
CA ALA A 42 0.56 -24.22 4.95
C ALA A 42 1.72 -25.19 5.21
N GLU A 43 2.96 -24.76 4.96
CA GLU A 43 4.18 -25.58 5.08
C GLU A 43 4.85 -25.45 6.46
N THR A 44 4.46 -24.44 7.25
CA THR A 44 5.15 -24.10 8.50
C THR A 44 4.46 -24.70 9.73
N ASP A 45 5.24 -25.03 10.76
CA ASP A 45 4.74 -25.46 12.07
C ASP A 45 3.87 -24.39 12.78
N ALA A 46 3.08 -24.84 13.75
CA ALA A 46 2.10 -24.00 14.45
C ALA A 46 2.74 -22.84 15.25
N ALA A 47 3.92 -23.03 15.84
CA ALA A 47 4.57 -22.01 16.66
C ALA A 47 5.09 -20.86 15.79
N THR A 48 5.71 -21.17 14.65
CA THR A 48 6.19 -20.16 13.70
C THR A 48 5.01 -19.41 13.06
N LYS A 49 3.96 -20.13 12.64
CA LYS A 49 2.74 -19.52 12.10
C LYS A 49 2.09 -18.55 13.09
N SER A 50 1.96 -18.96 14.36
CA SER A 50 1.41 -18.11 15.42
C SER A 50 2.25 -16.84 15.62
N ASN A 51 3.58 -16.97 15.68
CA ASN A 51 4.47 -15.81 15.78
C ASN A 51 4.34 -14.85 14.59
N ALA A 52 4.23 -15.38 13.38
CA ALA A 52 4.03 -14.57 12.18
C ALA A 52 2.67 -13.84 12.22
N ILE A 53 1.60 -14.50 12.64
CA ILE A 53 0.27 -13.88 12.79
C ILE A 53 0.30 -12.76 13.84
N GLN A 54 1.03 -12.94 14.94
CA GLN A 54 1.08 -11.93 16.00
C GLN A 54 1.97 -10.72 15.66
N LYS A 55 3.05 -10.92 14.89
CA LYS A 55 4.08 -9.90 14.70
C LYS A 55 4.21 -9.38 13.27
N LEU A 56 4.08 -10.25 12.27
CA LEU A 56 4.29 -9.92 10.85
C LEU A 56 3.00 -9.46 10.18
N VAL A 57 1.92 -10.23 10.33
CA VAL A 57 0.64 -9.98 9.67
C VAL A 57 0.07 -8.59 10.01
N PRO A 58 0.07 -8.11 11.27
CA PRO A 58 -0.49 -6.79 11.58
C PRO A 58 0.28 -5.65 10.91
N ARG A 59 1.60 -5.80 10.74
CA ARG A 59 2.44 -4.81 10.05
C ARG A 59 2.14 -4.80 8.56
N ALA A 60 2.02 -5.97 7.94
CA ALA A 60 1.64 -6.10 6.54
C ALA A 60 0.22 -5.55 6.30
N LEU A 61 -0.73 -5.82 7.21
CA LEU A 61 -2.09 -5.29 7.13
C LEU A 61 -2.15 -3.78 7.30
N TRP A 62 -1.30 -3.19 8.16
CA TRP A 62 -1.20 -1.74 8.28
C TRP A 62 -0.83 -1.08 6.93
N TRP A 63 0.21 -1.58 6.28
CA TRP A 63 0.64 -1.10 4.97
C TRP A 63 -0.38 -1.37 3.87
N PHE A 64 -1.03 -2.54 3.89
CA PHE A 64 -2.12 -2.85 2.97
C PHE A 64 -3.27 -1.84 3.10
N ARG A 65 -3.72 -1.56 4.34
CA ARG A 65 -4.85 -0.66 4.61
C ARG A 65 -4.56 0.77 4.19
N TRP A 66 -3.42 1.32 4.60
CA TRP A 66 -3.06 2.69 4.28
C TRP A 66 -2.59 2.84 2.83
N GLY A 67 -1.98 1.81 2.25
CA GLY A 67 -1.74 1.69 0.82
C GLY A 67 -3.02 1.84 0.01
N ALA A 68 -4.03 1.03 0.33
CA ALA A 68 -5.33 1.11 -0.34
C ALA A 68 -6.00 2.47 -0.15
N MET A 69 -6.04 2.98 1.10
CA MET A 69 -6.68 4.25 1.44
C MET A 69 -6.05 5.42 0.71
N ILE A 70 -4.72 5.54 0.71
CA ILE A 70 -4.02 6.64 0.05
C ILE A 70 -4.15 6.53 -1.47
N THR A 71 -4.10 5.32 -2.03
CA THR A 71 -4.39 5.10 -3.46
C THR A 71 -5.79 5.62 -3.80
N PHE A 72 -6.81 5.22 -3.04
CA PHE A 72 -8.18 5.67 -3.26
C PHE A 72 -8.31 7.20 -3.17
N LEU A 73 -7.86 7.80 -2.07
CA LEU A 73 -7.98 9.25 -1.83
C LEU A 73 -7.22 10.07 -2.86
N SER A 74 -5.98 9.70 -3.18
CA SER A 74 -5.19 10.40 -4.20
C SER A 74 -5.83 10.31 -5.58
N GLY A 75 -6.41 9.15 -5.95
CA GLY A 75 -7.09 8.98 -7.24
C GLY A 75 -8.41 9.74 -7.30
N TRP A 76 -9.19 9.70 -6.22
CA TRP A 76 -10.43 10.46 -6.10
C TRP A 76 -10.18 11.95 -6.24
N THR A 77 -9.26 12.50 -5.44
CA THR A 77 -8.90 13.93 -5.50
C THR A 77 -8.31 14.31 -6.85
N TYR A 78 -7.54 13.42 -7.50
CA TYR A 78 -6.99 13.70 -8.82
C TYR A 78 -8.07 13.79 -9.92
N ILE A 79 -9.16 13.04 -9.82
CA ILE A 79 -10.23 13.01 -10.83
C ILE A 79 -11.30 14.08 -10.57
N PHE A 80 -11.64 14.31 -9.30
CA PHE A 80 -12.79 15.13 -8.91
C PHE A 80 -12.43 16.45 -8.20
N GLY A 81 -11.15 16.69 -7.92
CA GLY A 81 -10.63 17.90 -7.28
C GLY A 81 -10.11 18.95 -8.23
#